data_AF-A0A1B0BM87-F1
#
_entry.id   AF-A0A1B0BM87-F1
#
_cell.length_a   1.000
_cell.length_b   1.000
_cell.length_c   1.000
_cell.angle_alpha   90.00
_cell.angle_beta   90.00
_cell.angle_gamma   90.00
#
_symmetry.space_group_name_H-M   'P 1'
#
loop_
_entity.id
_entity.type
_entity.pdbx_description
1 polymer ?
#
loop_
_entity_poly.entity_id
_entity_poly.type
_entity_poly.pdbx_seq_one_letter_code
_entity_poly.pdbx_strand_id
1 'polypeptide(L)'
;MQAFPMLIVRVVVVVLIFASCLCIAVPVISARCHLFCEYKRDYVCASWNYMNCSWLNECMVRKRNCLNSEENWEVTNRGYCREESPNCNQIKHTVVWTIR
;
A
#
# COMPACT_ATOMS: atom_id res chain seq x y z
N MET A 1 7.01 55.77 -25.57
CA MET A 1 6.40 55.21 -24.35
C MET A 1 5.72 53.87 -24.69
N GLN A 2 6.45 52.75 -24.70
CA GLN A 2 5.91 51.41 -25.01
C GLN A 2 6.53 50.32 -24.11
N ALA A 3 6.90 50.66 -22.87
CA ALA A 3 7.54 49.74 -21.93
C ALA A 3 6.56 48.98 -21.01
N PHE A 4 5.31 49.44 -20.90
CA PHE A 4 4.30 48.85 -20.02
C PHE A 4 3.77 47.47 -20.44
N PRO A 5 3.50 47.17 -21.73
CA PRO A 5 2.88 45.88 -22.08
C PRO A 5 3.86 44.70 -21.94
N MET A 6 5.17 44.93 -22.14
CA MET A 6 6.17 43.85 -21.98
C MET A 6 6.35 43.41 -20.54
N LEU A 7 6.21 44.32 -19.56
CA LEU A 7 6.36 43.98 -18.15
C LEU A 7 5.20 43.11 -17.66
N ILE A 8 3.98 43.42 -18.10
CA ILE A 8 2.77 42.66 -17.78
C ILE A 8 2.85 41.25 -18.35
N VAL A 9 3.26 41.11 -19.62
CA VAL A 9 3.43 39.79 -20.26
C VAL A 9 4.45 38.93 -19.51
N ARG A 10 5.57 39.50 -19.07
CA ARG A 10 6.58 38.77 -18.28
C ARG A 10 6.04 38.29 -16.93
N VAL A 11 5.28 39.13 -16.23
CA VAL A 11 4.67 38.76 -14.95
C VAL A 11 3.65 37.63 -15.14
N VAL A 12 2.80 37.72 -16.17
CA VAL A 12 1.82 36.67 -16.48
C VAL A 12 2.49 35.34 -16.83
N VAL A 13 3.55 35.35 -17.66
CA VAL A 13 4.30 34.13 -18.00
C VAL A 13 4.95 33.51 -16.76
N VAL A 14 5.56 34.32 -15.89
CA VAL A 14 6.17 33.82 -14.65
C VAL A 14 5.11 33.22 -13.72
N VAL A 15 3.97 33.88 -13.53
CA VAL A 15 2.86 33.37 -12.70
C VAL A 15 2.30 32.06 -13.26
N LEU A 16 2.16 31.93 -14.58
CA LEU A 16 1.71 30.69 -15.22
C LEU A 16 2.72 29.54 -15.05
N ILE A 17 4.03 29.82 -15.14
CA ILE A 17 5.08 28.82 -14.89
C ILE A 17 5.04 28.35 -13.43
N PHE A 18 4.96 29.25 -12.46
CA PHE A 18 4.85 28.89 -11.05
C PHE A 18 3.55 28.11 -10.74
N ALA A 19 2.42 28.49 -11.34
CA ALA A 19 1.15 27.76 -11.21
C ALA A 19 1.24 26.34 -11.80
N SER A 20 1.90 26.17 -12.95
CA SER A 20 2.10 24.85 -13.56
C SER A 20 3.03 23.95 -12.73
N CYS A 21 4.06 24.51 -12.09
CA CYS A 21 4.95 23.74 -11.20
C CYS A 21 4.25 23.28 -9.91
N LEU A 22 3.29 24.06 -9.40
CA LEU A 22 2.48 23.68 -8.25
C LEU A 22 1.54 22.49 -8.53
N CYS A 23 1.18 22.23 -9.79
CA CYS A 23 0.37 21.07 -10.17
C CYS A 23 1.17 19.75 -10.24
N ILE A 24 2.51 19.80 -10.25
CA ILE A 24 3.37 18.60 -10.34
C ILE A 24 3.78 18.12 -8.94
N ALA A 25 3.59 18.96 -7.91
CA ALA A 25 3.82 18.63 -6.52
C ALA A 25 2.56 18.13 -5.81
N VAL A 26 1.59 17.57 -6.54
CA VAL A 26 0.64 16.66 -5.90
C VAL A 26 1.51 15.46 -5.49
N PRO A 27 1.80 15.25 -4.18
CA PRO A 27 2.38 13.98 -3.81
C PRO A 27 1.39 12.96 -4.35
N VAL A 28 1.85 11.96 -5.10
CA VAL A 28 1.04 10.78 -5.38
C VAL A 28 0.60 10.31 -3.99
N ILE A 29 -0.59 10.76 -3.58
CA ILE A 29 -1.22 10.40 -2.32
C ILE A 29 -1.53 8.94 -2.57
N SER A 30 -0.55 8.14 -2.14
CA SER A 30 -0.61 6.74 -1.82
C SER A 30 -1.91 6.13 -2.33
N ALA A 31 -1.82 5.39 -3.44
CA ALA A 31 -2.74 4.30 -3.71
C ALA A 31 -2.58 3.29 -2.55
N ARG A 32 -3.07 3.67 -1.37
CA ARG A 32 -3.01 2.91 -0.14
C ARG A 32 -3.67 1.59 -0.47
N CYS A 33 -3.06 0.50 -0.03
CA CYS A 33 -3.50 -0.84 -0.35
C CYS A 33 -5.01 -1.06 -0.07
N HIS A 34 -5.87 -0.86 -1.07
CA HIS A 34 -7.33 -0.96 -0.95
C HIS A 34 -7.80 -2.39 -1.25
N LEU A 35 -7.09 -3.40 -0.72
CA LEU A 35 -7.55 -4.78 -0.78
C LEU A 35 -8.61 -5.02 0.31
N PHE A 36 -9.85 -5.21 -0.13
CA PHE A 36 -10.91 -5.78 0.70
C PHE A 36 -10.80 -7.30 0.66
N CYS A 37 -10.55 -7.91 1.82
CA CYS A 37 -10.47 -9.36 1.95
C CYS A 37 -11.69 -9.85 2.71
N GLU A 38 -12.40 -10.79 2.08
CA GLU A 38 -13.49 -11.48 2.74
C GLU A 38 -12.95 -12.32 3.90
N TYR A 39 -13.75 -12.41 4.97
CA TYR A 39 -13.47 -13.29 6.10
C TYR A 39 -13.85 -14.73 5.78
N LYS A 40 -13.17 -15.33 4.80
CA LYS A 40 -13.37 -16.71 4.40
C LYS A 40 -12.24 -17.59 4.94
N ARG A 41 -12.59 -18.72 5.55
CA ARG A 41 -11.67 -19.70 6.16
C ARG A 41 -10.99 -20.61 5.13
N ASP A 42 -10.41 -20.01 4.11
CA ASP A 42 -9.65 -20.72 3.07
C ASP A 42 -8.15 -20.66 3.41
N TYR A 43 -7.77 -21.28 4.53
CA TYR A 43 -6.44 -21.12 5.11
C TYR A 43 -5.31 -21.43 4.11
N VAL A 44 -4.20 -20.70 4.23
CA VAL A 44 -2.98 -20.92 3.44
C VAL A 44 -1.75 -20.82 4.32
N CYS A 45 -0.71 -21.60 4.01
CA CYS A 45 0.60 -21.43 4.58
C CYS A 45 1.39 -20.46 3.72
N ALA A 46 1.98 -19.43 4.32
CA ALA A 46 2.88 -18.53 3.62
C ALA A 46 4.21 -18.41 4.34
N SER A 47 5.27 -18.21 3.54
CA SER A 47 6.64 -18.10 4.01
C SER A 47 7.21 -16.71 3.72
N TRP A 48 7.93 -16.15 4.67
CA TRP A 48 8.75 -14.96 4.49
C TRP A 48 9.95 -15.03 5.41
N ASN A 49 11.16 -14.80 4.88
CA ASN A 49 12.40 -14.79 5.65
C ASN A 49 12.56 -16.03 6.57
N TYR A 50 12.35 -17.22 6.01
CA TYR A 50 12.40 -18.52 6.71
C TYR A 50 11.33 -18.70 7.81
N MET A 51 10.38 -17.77 7.94
CA MET A 51 9.24 -17.91 8.82
C MET A 51 8.04 -18.45 8.05
N ASN A 52 7.44 -19.53 8.53
CA ASN A 52 6.23 -20.12 7.98
C ASN A 52 5.07 -19.83 8.91
N CYS A 53 4.07 -19.10 8.43
CA CYS A 53 2.87 -18.76 9.19
C CYS A 53 1.61 -19.13 8.41
N SER A 54 0.59 -19.63 9.12
CA SER A 54 -0.72 -19.86 8.52
C SER A 54 -1.51 -18.56 8.44
N TRP A 55 -2.23 -18.36 7.36
CA TRP A 55 -3.06 -17.19 7.11
C TRP A 55 -4.50 -17.63 6.88
N LEU A 56 -5.46 -16.76 7.20
CA LEU A 56 -6.89 -17.05 7.04
C LEU A 56 -7.26 -17.37 5.58
N ASN A 57 -6.62 -16.65 4.65
CA ASN A 57 -6.71 -16.87 3.22
C ASN A 57 -5.60 -16.12 2.47
N GLU A 58 -5.44 -16.43 1.18
CA GLU A 58 -4.46 -15.80 0.31
C GLU A 58 -4.65 -14.29 0.15
N CYS A 59 -5.89 -13.77 0.23
CA CYS A 59 -6.11 -12.33 0.15
C CYS A 59 -5.43 -11.60 1.31
N MET A 60 -5.47 -12.16 2.53
CA MET A 60 -4.81 -11.56 3.69
C MET A 60 -3.28 -11.50 3.51
N VAL A 61 -2.69 -12.50 2.86
CA VAL A 61 -1.25 -12.51 2.51
C VAL A 61 -0.94 -11.34 1.56
N ARG A 62 -1.71 -11.22 0.47
CA ARG A 62 -1.52 -10.13 -0.51
C ARG A 62 -1.73 -8.75 0.12
N LYS A 63 -2.74 -8.62 0.98
CA LYS A 63 -3.00 -7.40 1.73
C LYS A 63 -1.82 -7.06 2.65
N ARG A 64 -1.20 -8.04 3.32
CA ARG A 64 -0.01 -7.81 4.14
C ARG A 64 1.15 -7.27 3.32
N ASN A 65 1.53 -7.94 2.24
CA ASN A 65 2.64 -7.50 1.36
C ASN A 65 2.43 -6.09 0.82
N CYS A 66 1.18 -5.74 0.56
CA CYS A 66 0.82 -4.44 0.03
C CYS A 66 0.70 -3.36 1.12
N LEU A 67 0.46 -3.72 2.39
CA LEU A 67 0.52 -2.82 3.54
C LEU A 67 1.94 -2.62 4.07
N ASN A 68 2.82 -3.62 3.94
CA ASN A 68 4.21 -3.55 4.38
C ASN A 68 5.15 -4.01 3.25
N SER A 69 5.76 -3.05 2.55
CA SER A 69 6.62 -3.30 1.40
C SER A 69 7.94 -4.01 1.73
N GLU A 70 8.33 -4.04 3.00
CA GLU A 70 9.51 -4.78 3.47
C GLU A 70 9.24 -6.28 3.65
N GLU A 71 7.96 -6.65 3.73
CA GLU A 71 7.52 -8.04 3.83
C GLU A 71 7.13 -8.56 2.46
N ASN A 72 7.61 -9.77 2.15
CA ASN A 72 7.23 -10.48 0.93
C ASN A 72 6.84 -11.91 1.27
N TRP A 73 5.60 -12.09 1.73
CA TRP A 73 5.04 -13.39 2.05
C TRP A 73 4.62 -14.11 0.77
N GLU A 74 5.10 -15.33 0.61
CA GLU A 74 4.76 -16.20 -0.52
C GLU A 74 3.94 -17.40 -0.04
N VAL A 75 2.81 -17.65 -0.69
CA VAL A 75 1.99 -18.83 -0.35
C VAL A 75 2.70 -20.09 -0.81
N THR A 76 3.03 -20.97 0.13
CA THR A 76 3.74 -22.23 -0.14
C THR A 76 2.79 -23.42 -0.23
N ASN A 77 1.68 -23.39 0.49
CA ASN A 77 0.68 -24.46 0.46
C ASN A 77 -0.72 -23.97 0.81
N ARG A 78 -1.75 -24.70 0.38
CA ARG A 78 -3.12 -24.55 0.88
C ARG A 78 -3.28 -25.28 2.22
N GLY A 79 -4.12 -24.75 3.10
CA GLY A 79 -4.26 -25.20 4.47
C GLY A 79 -3.24 -24.57 5.41
N TYR A 80 -3.14 -25.10 6.63
CA TYR A 80 -2.20 -24.60 7.64
C TYR A 80 -0.76 -25.00 7.31
N CYS A 81 0.20 -24.25 7.85
CA CYS A 81 1.60 -24.67 7.84
C CYS A 81 1.78 -25.93 8.67
N ARG A 82 2.58 -26.88 8.16
CA ARG A 82 2.94 -28.10 8.89
C ARG A 82 3.78 -27.80 10.14
N GLU A 83 4.64 -26.79 10.02
CA GLU A 83 5.49 -26.27 11.08
C GLU A 83 5.32 -24.75 11.10
N GLU A 84 4.70 -24.22 12.15
CA GLU A 84 4.58 -22.78 12.36
C GLU A 84 5.81 -22.23 13.07
N SER A 85 6.28 -21.08 12.62
CA SER A 85 7.31 -20.35 13.32
C SER A 85 6.77 -19.76 14.63
N PRO A 86 7.58 -19.70 15.71
CA PRO A 86 7.11 -19.27 17.03
C PRO A 86 6.62 -17.81 17.07
N ASN A 87 7.01 -16.99 16.09
CA ASN A 87 6.67 -15.57 16.00
C ASN A 87 5.47 -15.26 15.09
N CYS A 88 4.65 -16.26 14.75
CA CYS A 88 3.43 -16.10 13.94
C CYS A 88 2.28 -15.46 14.74
N ASN A 89 2.49 -14.24 15.25
CA ASN A 89 1.48 -13.50 16.02
C ASN A 89 0.38 -12.89 15.15
N GLN A 90 0.59 -12.86 13.82
CA GLN A 90 -0.28 -12.18 12.86
C GLN A 90 -1.64 -12.89 12.64
N ILE A 91 -1.76 -14.14 13.09
CA ILE A 91 -2.93 -15.01 12.91
C ILE A 91 -4.10 -14.60 13.84
N LYS A 92 -3.84 -13.87 14.93
CA LYS A 92 -4.88 -13.45 15.90
C LYS A 92 -5.41 -12.03 15.71
N HIS A 93 -4.69 -11.15 15.00
CA HIS A 93 -5.04 -9.73 14.92
C HIS A 93 -5.89 -9.34 13.71
N THR A 94 -6.12 -10.24 12.74
CA THR A 94 -7.03 -9.99 11.62
C THR A 94 -8.50 -9.99 12.03
N VAL A 95 -8.82 -10.38 13.28
CA VAL A 95 -10.18 -10.36 13.83
C VAL A 95 -10.56 -8.98 14.40
N VAL A 96 -9.61 -8.09 14.68
CA VAL A 96 -9.86 -6.86 15.48
C VAL A 96 -10.21 -5.62 14.64
N TRP A 97 -10.00 -5.64 13.32
CA TRP A 97 -10.17 -4.43 12.48
C TRP A 97 -11.51 -4.34 11.73
N THR A 98 -12.49 -5.20 12.02
CA THR A 98 -13.78 -5.23 11.30
C THR A 98 -15.01 -4.98 12.18
N ILE A 99 -14.88 -4.16 13.23
CA ILE A 99 -16.04 -3.57 13.90
C ILE A 99 -16.03 -2.09 13.58
N ARG A 100 -16.97 -1.69 12.70
CA ARG A 100 -17.29 -0.30 12.40
C ARG A 100 -18.44 0.14 13.30
#